data_AF-A0A6V8K742-F1
#
_entry.id   AF-A0A6V8K742-F1
#
_cell.length_a   1.000
_cell.length_b   1.000
_cell.length_c   1.000
_cell.angle_alpha   90.00
_cell.angle_beta   90.00
_cell.angle_gamma   90.00
#
_symmetry.space_group_name_H-M   'P 1'
#
loop_
_entity.id
_entity.type
_entity.pdbx_description
1 polymer ?
#
loop_
_entity_poly.entity_id
_entity_poly.type
_entity_poly.pdbx_seq_one_letter_code
_entity_poly.pdbx_strand_id
1 'polypeptide(L)'
;MTASVRRWCTLALAAVAAATLFLAAPTGAMAKPGDPAVPDESGPALLGDVLTVTGKRHAQAKAALNKSRAKQLQLNLELRKAKDRLNELAPQIGEMAATSYRTGKLTAVSALLETASRDQFVSRAAMLTELNMVNDRKLAELNAARKQAEDAKKALDAEVAEEQRQLAVIARQKTEAEKALALVGGTKLTGGFVSATSPVAKAAPRASDGSWPDESCSVNDPTTSGCITPRTFNAYTEVRKAGFRRFVGCHRSGGPFEHPKGRACDWSLQNSGFSNASNDDMRLYGNNLTAFLVRNADRLGILYVIWYRQIWFPATGWKSYNGPQDHKDHVHMSII
;
A
#
# COMPACT_ATOMS: atom_id res chain seq x y z
N MET A 1 62.95 19.47 16.06
CA MET A 1 61.78 18.57 16.06
C MET A 1 61.64 18.01 14.65
N THR A 2 62.52 17.09 14.24
CA THR A 2 62.38 15.61 14.27
C THR A 2 61.29 15.07 13.34
N ALA A 3 61.76 14.43 12.28
CA ALA A 3 61.03 13.68 11.25
C ALA A 3 60.52 12.30 11.74
N SER A 4 59.60 11.69 10.98
CA SER A 4 59.28 10.26 10.87
C SER A 4 58.06 10.13 9.94
N VAL A 5 58.14 9.72 8.65
CA VAL A 5 58.42 8.41 8.03
C VAL A 5 57.57 7.25 8.56
N ARG A 6 56.75 6.65 7.68
CA ARG A 6 56.72 5.21 7.26
C ARG A 6 55.28 4.81 6.85
N ARG A 7 54.98 4.76 5.55
CA ARG A 7 55.04 3.59 4.63
C ARG A 7 54.12 2.42 5.01
N TRP A 8 53.27 2.01 4.07
CA TRP A 8 53.02 0.65 3.52
C TRP A 8 51.61 0.65 2.88
N CYS A 9 51.28 0.11 1.70
CA CYS A 9 52.00 -0.54 0.61
C CYS A 9 51.00 -0.61 -0.59
N THR A 10 51.50 -0.39 -1.81
CA THR A 10 51.19 -1.07 -3.12
C THR A 10 49.72 -1.35 -3.50
N LEU A 11 49.19 -0.81 -4.62
CA LEU A 11 49.35 -1.28 -6.03
C LEU A 11 48.89 -2.75 -6.21
N ALA A 12 48.11 -3.20 -7.19
CA ALA A 12 47.70 -2.66 -8.48
C ALA A 12 46.57 -3.53 -9.10
N LEU A 13 45.98 -2.98 -10.16
CA LEU A 13 45.32 -3.56 -11.34
C LEU A 13 45.23 -5.10 -11.49
N ALA A 14 44.09 -5.56 -12.01
CA ALA A 14 44.05 -6.26 -13.31
C ALA A 14 42.62 -6.34 -13.87
N ALA A 15 42.46 -5.83 -15.10
CA ALA A 15 41.38 -6.17 -16.00
C ALA A 15 41.67 -7.54 -16.64
N VAL A 16 40.64 -8.35 -16.87
CA VAL A 16 40.72 -9.51 -17.78
C VAL A 16 39.47 -9.53 -18.65
N ALA A 17 39.68 -9.25 -19.93
CA ALA A 17 38.83 -9.68 -21.02
C ALA A 17 39.28 -11.07 -21.47
N ALA A 18 38.33 -11.97 -21.73
CA ALA A 18 38.57 -13.15 -22.54
C ALA A 18 37.34 -13.39 -23.43
N ALA A 19 37.54 -13.17 -24.72
CA ALA A 19 36.65 -13.58 -25.79
C ALA A 19 36.95 -15.05 -26.15
N THR A 20 35.91 -15.86 -26.30
CA THR A 20 35.99 -17.16 -26.98
C THR A 20 34.91 -17.23 -28.05
N LEU A 21 35.37 -17.16 -29.30
CA LEU A 21 34.61 -17.52 -30.50
C LEU A 21 34.47 -19.04 -30.56
N PHE A 22 33.25 -19.54 -30.73
CA PHE A 22 32.99 -20.85 -31.32
C PHE A 22 32.19 -20.65 -32.61
N LEU A 23 32.79 -21.01 -33.74
CA LEU A 23 32.10 -21.22 -35.02
C LEU A 23 31.37 -22.57 -34.97
N ALA A 24 30.06 -22.57 -35.23
CA ALA A 24 29.32 -23.75 -35.66
C ALA A 24 28.48 -23.37 -36.89
N ALA A 25 28.61 -24.15 -37.96
CA ALA A 25 27.95 -23.99 -39.25
C ALA A 25 26.43 -24.24 -39.16
N PRO A 26 25.61 -23.68 -40.09
CA PRO A 26 24.16 -23.83 -40.05
C PRO A 26 23.75 -25.20 -40.60
N THR A 27 23.26 -26.10 -39.74
CA THR A 27 22.44 -27.23 -40.18
C THR A 27 20.99 -26.76 -40.29
N GLY A 28 20.45 -26.81 -41.51
CA GLY A 28 19.04 -26.52 -41.77
C GLY A 28 18.15 -27.51 -41.04
N ALA A 29 17.28 -27.00 -40.17
CA ALA A 29 16.21 -27.78 -39.56
C ALA A 29 14.91 -27.56 -40.35
N MET A 30 14.47 -28.62 -41.04
CA MET A 30 13.12 -28.75 -41.58
C MET A 30 12.12 -28.73 -40.42
N ALA A 31 11.28 -27.69 -40.34
CA ALA A 31 10.22 -27.61 -39.34
C ALA A 31 9.04 -28.51 -39.76
N LYS A 32 8.74 -29.49 -38.89
CA LYS A 32 7.52 -30.29 -38.87
C LYS A 32 6.36 -29.40 -38.35
N PRO A 33 5.14 -29.51 -38.87
CA PRO A 33 4.04 -28.63 -38.47
C PRO A 33 3.45 -29.06 -37.12
N GLY A 34 3.34 -28.12 -36.17
CA GLY A 34 2.57 -28.31 -34.92
C GLY A 34 3.20 -27.65 -33.70
N ASP A 35 2.99 -26.34 -33.55
CA ASP A 35 2.69 -25.59 -32.32
C ASP A 35 2.87 -24.09 -32.62
N PRO A 36 1.91 -23.21 -32.24
CA PRO A 36 2.05 -21.78 -32.50
C PRO A 36 3.25 -21.21 -31.70
N ALA A 37 4.11 -20.48 -32.40
CA ALA A 37 5.33 -19.90 -31.85
C ALA A 37 5.04 -19.07 -30.60
N VAL A 38 5.77 -19.37 -29.51
CA VAL A 38 5.59 -18.75 -28.19
C VAL A 38 6.45 -17.47 -28.09
N PRO A 39 5.88 -16.33 -27.69
CA PRO A 39 6.60 -15.11 -27.30
C PRO A 39 7.70 -15.34 -26.24
N ASP A 40 8.97 -15.03 -26.55
CA ASP A 40 10.08 -15.03 -25.58
C ASP A 40 10.16 -13.70 -24.79
N GLU A 41 9.98 -13.76 -23.47
CA GLU A 41 10.03 -12.61 -22.56
C GLU A 41 11.35 -12.56 -21.76
N SER A 42 12.48 -12.68 -22.44
CA SER A 42 13.81 -12.65 -21.81
C SER A 42 14.19 -11.25 -21.26
N GLY A 43 13.90 -11.02 -19.97
CA GLY A 43 14.51 -9.96 -19.13
C GLY A 43 15.49 -10.53 -18.09
N PRO A 44 16.43 -9.75 -17.51
CA PRO A 44 17.35 -10.28 -16.51
C PRO A 44 16.61 -10.69 -15.23
N ALA A 45 16.85 -11.91 -14.71
CA ALA A 45 16.19 -12.49 -13.53
C ALA A 45 16.21 -11.57 -12.28
N LEU A 46 17.28 -10.81 -12.09
CA LEU A 46 17.43 -9.83 -10.98
C LEU A 46 16.44 -8.67 -11.06
N LEU A 47 15.97 -8.32 -12.26
CA LEU A 47 15.04 -7.20 -12.44
C LEU A 47 13.63 -7.57 -11.96
N GLY A 48 13.16 -8.80 -12.21
CA GLY A 48 11.84 -9.25 -11.75
C GLY A 48 11.68 -9.25 -10.23
N ASP A 49 12.73 -9.67 -9.50
CA ASP A 49 12.73 -9.67 -8.04
C ASP A 49 12.79 -8.25 -7.46
N VAL A 50 13.62 -7.36 -8.03
CA VAL A 50 13.68 -5.94 -7.63
C VAL A 50 12.34 -5.24 -7.87
N LEU A 51 11.69 -5.55 -8.99
CA LEU A 51 10.36 -5.02 -9.30
C LEU A 51 9.34 -5.53 -8.28
N THR A 52 9.34 -6.83 -7.97
CA THR A 52 8.46 -7.44 -6.96
C THR A 52 8.64 -6.76 -5.60
N VAL A 53 9.89 -6.60 -5.15
CA VAL A 53 10.21 -5.93 -3.87
C VAL A 53 9.71 -4.48 -3.87
N THR A 54 9.90 -3.75 -4.98
CA THR A 54 9.47 -2.36 -5.09
C THR A 54 7.95 -2.23 -5.11
N GLY A 55 7.24 -3.11 -5.84
CA GLY A 55 5.79 -3.18 -5.88
C GLY A 55 5.19 -3.52 -4.50
N LYS A 56 5.78 -4.50 -3.80
CA LYS A 56 5.40 -4.84 -2.41
C LYS A 56 5.57 -3.65 -1.47
N ARG A 57 6.71 -2.95 -1.53
CA ARG A 57 6.97 -1.76 -0.70
C ARG A 57 5.95 -0.65 -0.94
N HIS A 58 5.56 -0.41 -2.20
CA HIS A 58 4.53 0.59 -2.51
C HIS A 58 3.15 0.19 -1.96
N ALA A 59 2.75 -1.08 -2.17
CA ALA A 59 1.51 -1.59 -1.62
C ALA A 59 1.48 -1.52 -0.07
N GLN A 60 2.61 -1.81 0.57
CA GLN A 60 2.78 -1.68 2.02
C GLN A 60 2.68 -0.22 2.49
N ALA A 61 3.33 0.73 1.81
CA ALA A 61 3.24 2.15 2.16
C ALA A 61 1.79 2.67 2.08
N LYS A 62 1.04 2.25 1.06
CA LYS A 62 -0.39 2.60 0.92
C LYS A 62 -1.26 1.96 1.99
N ALA A 63 -1.00 0.70 2.34
CA ALA A 63 -1.68 0.03 3.45
C ALA A 63 -1.41 0.72 4.79
N ALA A 64 -0.15 1.06 5.06
CA ALA A 64 0.27 1.79 6.25
C ALA A 64 -0.41 3.17 6.34
N LEU A 65 -0.52 3.91 5.23
CA LEU A 65 -1.24 5.17 5.16
C LEU A 65 -2.72 5.01 5.55
N ASN A 66 -3.40 4.01 4.98
CA ASN A 66 -4.82 3.77 5.27
C ASN A 66 -5.03 3.37 6.75
N LYS A 67 -4.13 2.56 7.30
CA LYS A 67 -4.13 2.18 8.72
C LYS A 67 -3.89 3.40 9.62
N SER A 68 -2.96 4.27 9.24
CA SER A 68 -2.68 5.52 9.96
C SER A 68 -3.91 6.42 10.02
N ARG A 69 -4.60 6.61 8.89
CA ARG A 69 -5.86 7.38 8.83
C ARG A 69 -6.96 6.81 9.72
N ALA A 70 -7.14 5.49 9.71
CA ALA A 70 -8.10 4.83 10.58
C ALA A 70 -7.77 5.06 12.07
N LYS A 71 -6.50 4.99 12.44
CA LYS A 71 -6.04 5.25 13.81
C LYS A 71 -6.20 6.73 14.20
N GLN A 72 -5.93 7.67 13.30
CA GLN A 72 -6.20 9.09 13.54
C GLN A 72 -7.68 9.37 13.78
N LEU A 73 -8.59 8.70 13.07
CA LEU A 73 -10.02 8.82 13.32
C LEU A 73 -10.37 8.38 14.75
N GLN A 74 -9.85 7.23 15.19
CA GLN A 74 -10.06 6.74 16.55
C GLN A 74 -9.51 7.70 17.60
N LEU A 75 -8.26 8.15 17.45
CA LEU A 75 -7.62 9.09 18.38
C LEU A 75 -8.34 10.44 18.45
N ASN A 76 -8.90 10.92 17.34
CA ASN A 76 -9.73 12.12 17.32
C ASN A 76 -11.03 11.95 18.12
N LEU A 77 -11.67 10.78 18.05
CA LEU A 77 -12.86 10.48 18.85
C LEU A 77 -12.54 10.43 20.34
N GLU A 78 -11.42 9.80 20.71
CA GLU A 78 -10.94 9.75 22.10
C GLU A 78 -10.60 11.16 22.62
N LEU A 79 -9.92 11.97 21.82
CA LEU A 79 -9.60 13.35 22.16
C LEU A 79 -10.85 14.22 22.35
N ARG A 80 -11.86 14.07 21.48
CA ARG A 80 -13.14 14.78 21.63
C ARG A 80 -13.82 14.38 22.92
N LYS A 81 -13.96 13.08 23.18
CA LYS A 81 -14.58 12.57 24.42
C LYS A 81 -13.88 13.09 25.67
N ALA A 82 -12.54 13.11 25.69
CA ALA A 82 -11.78 13.63 26.81
C ALA A 82 -11.97 15.15 26.99
N LYS A 83 -12.01 15.92 25.90
CA LYS A 83 -12.31 17.37 25.92
C LYS A 83 -13.73 17.66 26.40
N ASP A 84 -14.73 16.89 25.95
CA ASP A 84 -16.11 17.05 26.39
C ASP A 84 -16.23 16.81 27.91
N ARG A 85 -15.53 15.78 28.43
CA ARG A 85 -15.49 15.54 29.87
C ARG A 85 -14.79 16.66 30.65
N LEU A 86 -13.73 17.25 30.09
CA LEU A 86 -13.08 18.43 30.68
C LEU A 86 -14.03 19.62 30.72
N ASN A 87 -14.78 19.88 29.65
CA ASN A 87 -15.75 20.97 29.59
C ASN A 87 -16.91 20.78 30.59
N GLU A 88 -17.29 19.53 30.87
CA GLU A 88 -18.30 19.20 31.87
C GLU A 88 -17.80 19.37 33.32
N LEU A 89 -16.56 18.95 33.59
CA LEU A 89 -15.97 18.98 34.93
C LEU A 89 -15.42 20.36 35.32
N ALA A 90 -14.92 21.14 34.36
CA ALA A 90 -14.32 22.45 34.60
C ALA A 90 -15.23 23.43 35.37
N PRO A 91 -16.52 23.64 35.00
CA PRO A 91 -17.39 24.56 35.76
C PRO A 91 -17.65 24.04 37.18
N GLN A 92 -17.84 22.73 37.35
CA GLN A 92 -18.07 22.12 38.67
C GLN A 92 -16.87 22.33 39.60
N ILE A 93 -15.65 22.16 39.07
CA ILE A 93 -14.39 22.41 39.81
C ILE A 93 -14.22 23.89 40.11
N GLY A 94 -14.58 24.77 39.17
CA GLY A 94 -14.59 26.22 39.37
C GLY A 94 -15.51 26.64 40.52
N GLU A 95 -16.73 26.09 40.58
CA GLU A 95 -17.67 26.34 41.68
C GLU A 95 -17.17 25.81 43.03
N MET A 96 -16.58 24.62 43.04
CA MET A 96 -15.96 24.05 44.25
C MET A 96 -14.82 24.95 44.76
N ALA A 97 -13.95 25.41 43.86
CA ALA A 97 -12.85 26.32 44.20
C ALA A 97 -13.36 27.67 44.69
N ALA A 98 -14.34 28.27 44.02
CA ALA A 98 -14.94 29.54 44.42
C ALA A 98 -15.66 29.46 45.76
N THR A 99 -16.31 28.32 46.05
CA THR A 99 -16.96 28.09 47.35
C THR A 99 -15.92 27.96 48.45
N SER A 100 -14.89 27.12 48.25
CA SER A 100 -13.78 26.96 49.20
C SER A 100 -13.06 28.28 49.49
N TYR A 101 -12.88 29.13 48.47
CA TYR A 101 -12.29 30.45 48.61
C TYR A 101 -13.16 31.41 49.44
N ARG A 102 -14.47 31.44 49.19
CA ARG A 102 -15.41 32.33 49.91
C ARG A 102 -15.65 31.92 51.35
N THR A 103 -15.80 30.62 51.62
CA THR A 103 -16.07 30.14 52.98
C THR A 103 -14.79 30.11 53.81
N GLY A 104 -13.62 29.85 53.21
CA GLY A 104 -12.36 29.77 53.94
C GLY A 104 -12.26 28.51 54.81
N LYS A 105 -11.03 28.04 55.02
CA LYS A 105 -10.76 26.75 55.70
C LYS A 105 -11.14 26.75 57.18
N LEU A 106 -11.08 27.90 57.84
CA LEU A 106 -11.36 28.04 59.27
C LEU A 106 -12.86 27.94 59.59
N THR A 107 -13.72 28.37 58.65
CA THR A 107 -15.18 28.40 58.84
C THR A 107 -15.80 27.01 58.92
N ALA A 108 -15.25 26.02 58.21
CA ALA A 108 -15.70 24.63 58.33
C ALA A 108 -15.40 24.03 59.71
N VAL A 109 -14.25 24.39 60.30
CA VAL A 109 -13.87 23.98 61.67
C VAL A 109 -14.73 24.70 62.70
N SER A 110 -14.97 26.01 62.53
CA SER A 110 -15.90 26.76 63.38
C SER A 110 -17.33 26.19 63.32
N ALA A 111 -17.82 25.83 62.13
CA ALA A 111 -19.16 25.25 61.96
C ALA A 111 -19.31 23.84 62.58
N LEU A 112 -18.21 23.11 62.73
CA LEU A 112 -18.16 21.87 63.50
C LEU A 112 -18.15 22.14 65.01
N LEU A 113 -17.43 23.16 65.47
CA LEU A 113 -17.34 23.52 66.89
C LEU A 113 -18.61 24.18 67.45
N GLU A 114 -19.46 24.75 66.59
CA GLU A 114 -20.70 25.44 66.97
C GLU A 114 -21.90 24.50 67.17
N THR A 115 -21.71 23.17 67.16
CA THR A 115 -22.80 22.20 67.34
C THR A 115 -23.22 22.04 68.80
N ALA A 116 -24.52 22.04 69.06
CA ALA A 116 -25.09 22.00 70.42
C ALA A 116 -25.11 20.59 71.07
N SER A 117 -24.90 19.52 70.30
CA SER A 117 -24.89 18.15 70.81
C SER A 117 -23.85 17.25 70.12
N ARG A 118 -23.44 16.18 70.82
CA ARG A 118 -22.48 15.19 70.32
C ARG A 118 -22.94 14.51 69.04
N ASP A 119 -24.22 14.18 68.92
CA ASP A 119 -24.76 13.49 67.74
C ASP A 119 -24.76 14.40 66.50
N GLN A 120 -25.05 15.70 66.68
CA GLN A 120 -25.00 16.69 65.59
C GLN A 120 -23.57 16.90 65.08
N PHE A 121 -22.59 16.89 65.99
CA PHE A 121 -21.17 16.95 65.62
C PHE A 121 -20.78 15.78 64.71
N VAL A 122 -21.10 14.54 65.13
CA VAL A 122 -20.75 13.33 64.36
C VAL A 122 -21.42 13.33 62.99
N SER A 123 -22.71 13.71 62.91
CA SER A 123 -23.43 13.79 61.64
C SER A 123 -22.82 14.81 60.67
N ARG A 124 -22.48 16.03 61.14
CA ARG A 124 -21.82 17.04 60.31
C ARG A 124 -20.41 16.62 59.88
N ALA A 125 -19.65 15.99 60.76
CA ALA A 125 -18.31 15.47 60.43
C ALA A 125 -18.38 14.38 59.35
N ALA A 126 -19.38 13.48 59.41
CA ALA A 126 -19.62 12.48 58.38
C ALA A 126 -19.99 13.11 57.02
N MET A 127 -20.88 14.11 57.01
CA MET A 127 -21.23 14.84 55.78
C MET A 127 -20.03 15.56 55.15
N LEU A 128 -19.19 16.21 55.95
CA LEU A 128 -17.97 16.87 55.45
C LEU A 128 -16.99 15.86 54.85
N THR A 129 -16.88 14.67 55.45
CA THR A 129 -16.03 13.59 54.93
C THR A 129 -16.54 13.11 53.57
N GLU A 130 -17.85 12.89 53.43
CA GLU A 130 -18.46 12.49 52.16
C GLU A 130 -18.28 13.55 51.07
N LEU A 131 -18.47 14.84 51.41
CA LEU A 131 -18.23 15.95 50.48
C LEU A 131 -16.78 15.99 50.00
N ASN A 132 -15.82 15.80 50.91
CA ASN A 132 -14.40 15.74 50.52
C ASN A 132 -14.11 14.55 49.61
N MET A 133 -14.67 13.37 49.87
CA MET A 133 -14.54 12.20 49.00
C MET A 133 -15.09 12.45 47.59
N VAL A 134 -16.24 13.12 47.47
CA VAL A 134 -16.82 13.50 46.17
C VAL A 134 -15.93 14.51 45.45
N ASN A 135 -15.42 15.53 46.16
CA ASN A 135 -14.53 16.54 45.58
C ASN A 135 -13.22 15.92 45.08
N ASP A 136 -12.62 15.03 45.87
CA ASP A 136 -11.40 14.30 45.51
C ASP A 136 -11.62 13.42 44.28
N ARG A 137 -12.76 12.72 44.20
CA ARG A 137 -13.14 11.97 42.99
C ARG A 137 -13.25 12.87 41.77
N LYS A 138 -13.94 14.01 41.87
CA LYS A 138 -14.09 14.95 40.73
C LYS A 138 -12.75 15.50 40.27
N LEU A 139 -11.85 15.84 41.20
CA LEU A 139 -10.49 16.29 40.89
C LEU A 139 -9.68 15.17 40.23
N ALA A 140 -9.77 13.93 40.72
CA ALA A 140 -9.14 12.78 40.12
C ALA A 140 -9.65 12.52 38.70
N GLU A 141 -10.96 12.61 38.47
CA GLU A 141 -11.59 12.49 37.14
C GLU A 141 -11.13 13.60 36.19
N LEU A 142 -11.04 14.85 36.66
CA LEU A 142 -10.54 15.97 35.84
C LEU A 142 -9.08 15.73 35.42
N ASN A 143 -8.23 15.33 36.37
CA ASN A 143 -6.83 15.03 36.09
C ASN A 143 -6.68 13.84 35.14
N ALA A 144 -7.49 12.79 35.30
CA ALA A 144 -7.51 11.64 34.40
C ALA A 144 -7.97 12.04 32.99
N ALA A 145 -9.04 12.82 32.86
CA ALA A 145 -9.54 13.32 31.57
C ALA A 145 -8.51 14.23 30.88
N ARG A 146 -7.83 15.08 31.65
CA ARG A 146 -6.74 15.95 31.15
C ARG A 146 -5.59 15.11 30.62
N LYS A 147 -5.12 14.14 31.41
CA LYS A 147 -4.06 13.23 31.00
C LYS A 147 -4.44 12.44 29.74
N GLN A 148 -5.67 11.93 29.67
CA GLN A 148 -6.17 11.22 28.51
C GLN A 148 -6.20 12.12 27.26
N ALA A 149 -6.63 13.39 27.40
CA ALA A 149 -6.61 14.35 26.30
C ALA A 149 -5.18 14.66 25.83
N GLU A 150 -4.24 14.86 26.75
CA GLU A 150 -2.83 15.11 26.45
C GLU A 150 -2.18 13.91 25.74
N ASP A 151 -2.40 12.69 26.26
CA ASP A 151 -1.86 11.46 25.69
C ASP A 151 -2.48 11.17 24.30
N ALA A 152 -3.80 11.31 24.15
CA ALA A 152 -4.49 11.14 22.86
C ALA A 152 -4.03 12.17 21.83
N LYS A 153 -3.83 13.43 22.24
CA LYS A 153 -3.29 14.47 21.36
C LYS A 153 -1.86 14.15 20.93
N LYS A 154 -0.98 13.76 21.86
CA LYS A 154 0.40 13.38 21.54
C LYS A 154 0.46 12.19 20.58
N ALA A 155 -0.37 11.18 20.80
CA ALA A 155 -0.49 10.04 19.91
C ALA A 155 -1.00 10.43 18.51
N LEU A 156 -1.99 11.33 18.45
CA LEU A 156 -2.53 11.85 17.19
C LEU A 156 -1.47 12.64 16.42
N ASP A 157 -0.74 13.53 17.08
CA ASP A 157 0.31 14.34 16.46
C ASP A 157 1.44 13.43 15.91
N ALA A 158 1.81 12.36 16.63
CA ALA A 158 2.78 11.37 16.16
C ALA A 158 2.26 10.58 14.93
N GLU A 159 0.97 10.24 14.92
CA GLU A 159 0.34 9.52 13.81
C GLU A 159 0.22 10.40 12.56
N VAL A 160 -0.08 11.70 12.71
CA VAL A 160 -0.07 12.68 11.62
C VAL A 160 1.34 12.82 11.02
N ALA A 161 2.39 12.84 11.85
CA ALA A 161 3.76 12.87 11.37
C ALA A 161 4.14 11.61 10.57
N GLU A 162 3.63 10.44 10.97
CA GLU A 162 3.79 9.20 10.20
C GLU A 162 3.02 9.24 8.88
N GLU A 163 1.77 9.70 8.86
CA GLU A 163 1.02 9.91 7.62
C GLU A 163 1.79 10.83 6.67
N GLN A 164 2.36 11.93 7.15
CA GLN A 164 3.16 12.84 6.32
C GLN A 164 4.38 12.15 5.71
N ARG A 165 5.07 11.27 6.47
CA ARG A 165 6.18 10.47 5.94
C ARG A 165 5.71 9.52 4.83
N GLN A 166 4.62 8.80 5.05
CA GLN A 166 4.05 7.88 4.06
C GLN A 166 3.55 8.63 2.80
N LEU A 167 2.89 9.78 2.98
CA LEU A 167 2.47 10.65 1.89
C LEU A 167 3.65 11.22 1.12
N ALA A 168 4.76 11.57 1.77
CA ALA A 168 5.96 12.03 1.06
C ALA A 168 6.57 10.92 0.19
N VAL A 169 6.60 9.68 0.68
CA VAL A 169 7.03 8.51 -0.10
C VAL A 169 6.10 8.30 -1.29
N ILE A 170 4.78 8.28 -1.06
CA ILE A 170 3.77 8.09 -2.10
C ILE A 170 3.77 9.26 -3.10
N ALA A 171 3.96 10.51 -2.65
CA ALA A 171 3.97 11.69 -3.50
C ALA A 171 5.21 11.74 -4.38
N ARG A 172 6.40 11.42 -3.85
CA ARG A 172 7.60 11.24 -4.67
C ARG A 172 7.37 10.19 -5.75
N GLN A 173 6.75 9.07 -5.40
CA GLN A 173 6.40 8.02 -6.36
C GLN A 173 5.33 8.48 -7.37
N LYS A 174 4.31 9.21 -6.92
CA LYS A 174 3.22 9.75 -7.75
C LYS A 174 3.71 10.78 -8.75
N THR A 175 4.58 11.72 -8.37
CA THR A 175 5.14 12.72 -9.29
C THR A 175 5.94 12.05 -10.41
N GLU A 176 6.72 11.02 -10.07
CA GLU A 176 7.43 10.23 -11.07
C GLU A 176 6.46 9.44 -11.96
N ALA A 177 5.37 8.91 -11.39
CA ALA A 177 4.30 8.25 -12.14
C ALA A 177 3.43 9.20 -13.00
N GLU A 178 3.21 10.46 -12.60
CA GLU A 178 2.43 11.47 -13.33
C GLU A 178 3.23 12.07 -14.48
N LYS A 179 4.53 12.34 -14.30
CA LYS A 179 5.45 12.64 -15.42
C LYS A 179 5.41 11.52 -16.46
N ALA A 180 5.36 10.28 -15.99
CA ALA A 180 5.23 9.11 -16.85
C ALA A 180 3.83 8.99 -17.50
N LEU A 181 2.74 9.33 -16.79
CA LEU A 181 1.38 9.33 -17.33
C LEU A 181 1.15 10.47 -18.33
N ALA A 182 1.80 11.62 -18.18
CA ALA A 182 1.76 12.72 -19.16
C ALA A 182 2.39 12.30 -20.52
N LEU A 183 3.33 11.36 -20.52
CA LEU A 183 3.85 10.75 -21.75
C LEU A 183 2.81 9.87 -22.45
N VAL A 184 1.76 9.44 -21.73
CA VAL A 184 0.77 8.44 -22.19
C VAL A 184 -0.63 9.02 -22.40
N GLY A 185 -1.00 10.01 -21.60
CA GLY A 185 -2.35 10.58 -21.51
C GLY A 185 -2.64 11.71 -22.49
N GLY A 186 -1.65 12.23 -23.21
CA GLY A 186 -1.86 13.18 -24.29
C GLY A 186 -1.46 12.55 -25.62
N THR A 187 -2.43 12.14 -26.44
CA THR A 187 -2.34 11.76 -27.89
C THR A 187 -1.22 10.79 -28.35
N LYS A 188 -0.24 10.45 -27.52
CA LYS A 188 1.05 9.85 -27.89
C LYS A 188 1.11 8.34 -27.74
N LEU A 189 0.35 7.73 -26.82
CA LEU A 189 0.43 6.28 -26.58
C LEU A 189 -0.85 5.50 -26.87
N THR A 190 -2.02 6.07 -26.59
CA THR A 190 -3.30 5.37 -26.83
C THR A 190 -4.02 5.85 -28.08
N GLY A 191 -3.52 6.90 -28.74
CA GLY A 191 -4.18 7.55 -29.89
C GLY A 191 -5.59 8.09 -29.60
N GLY A 192 -6.02 8.14 -28.33
CA GLY A 192 -7.40 8.51 -27.94
C GLY A 192 -8.38 7.33 -27.80
N PHE A 193 -7.94 6.07 -27.98
CA PHE A 193 -8.82 4.89 -27.95
C PHE A 193 -8.93 4.27 -26.55
N VAL A 194 -9.48 5.00 -25.56
CA VAL A 194 -9.71 4.47 -24.21
C VAL A 194 -11.11 4.82 -23.72
N SER A 195 -11.83 3.85 -23.15
CA SER A 195 -13.08 4.09 -22.42
C SER A 195 -12.81 4.88 -21.13
N ALA A 196 -13.45 6.04 -20.99
CA ALA A 196 -13.32 6.90 -19.81
C ALA A 196 -13.77 6.21 -18.51
N THR A 197 -14.74 5.30 -18.61
CA THR A 197 -15.31 4.53 -17.50
C THR A 197 -14.94 3.06 -17.62
N SER A 198 -14.29 2.52 -16.59
CA SER A 198 -13.97 1.10 -16.47
C SER A 198 -14.53 0.57 -15.14
N PRO A 199 -15.04 -0.67 -15.10
CA PRO A 199 -15.56 -1.28 -13.88
C PRO A 199 -14.51 -1.36 -12.75
N VAL A 200 -15.00 -1.41 -11.50
CA VAL A 200 -14.19 -1.62 -10.30
C VAL A 200 -14.16 -3.11 -9.97
N ALA A 201 -12.97 -3.70 -9.92
CA ALA A 201 -12.76 -5.11 -9.60
C ALA A 201 -13.00 -5.40 -8.11
N LYS A 202 -13.42 -6.61 -7.74
CA LYS A 202 -13.33 -7.08 -6.35
C LYS A 202 -11.86 -7.15 -5.92
N ALA A 203 -11.56 -6.68 -4.71
CA ALA A 203 -10.20 -6.72 -4.20
C ALA A 203 -9.79 -8.15 -3.82
N ALA A 204 -8.56 -8.54 -4.15
CA ALA A 204 -7.95 -9.77 -3.67
C ALA A 204 -7.71 -9.68 -2.15
N PRO A 205 -7.76 -10.82 -1.43
CA PRO A 205 -7.48 -10.86 0.00
C PRO A 205 -6.10 -10.30 0.34
N ARG A 206 -6.01 -9.55 1.44
CA ARG A 206 -4.77 -9.00 2.00
C ARG A 206 -4.50 -9.58 3.37
N ALA A 207 -3.24 -9.55 3.79
CA ALA A 207 -2.86 -9.86 5.15
C ALA A 207 -3.44 -8.82 6.14
N SER A 208 -3.42 -9.14 7.43
CA SER A 208 -3.96 -8.27 8.49
C SER A 208 -3.25 -6.91 8.61
N ASP A 209 -2.01 -6.83 8.14
CA ASP A 209 -1.22 -5.60 8.03
C ASP A 209 -1.50 -4.82 6.73
N GLY A 210 -2.36 -5.35 5.86
CA GLY A 210 -2.71 -4.79 4.56
C GLY A 210 -1.69 -5.07 3.44
N SER A 211 -0.64 -5.85 3.72
CA SER A 211 0.31 -6.31 2.71
C SER A 211 -0.28 -7.43 1.83
N TRP A 212 0.41 -7.71 0.72
CA TRP A 212 0.09 -8.85 -0.13
C TRP A 212 0.79 -10.09 0.43
N PRO A 213 0.04 -11.15 0.81
CA PRO A 213 0.66 -12.39 1.26
C PRO A 213 1.50 -13.02 0.14
N ASP A 214 2.53 -13.76 0.51
CA ASP A 214 3.25 -14.57 -0.46
C ASP A 214 2.37 -15.75 -0.89
N GLU A 215 2.22 -15.91 -2.19
CA GLU A 215 1.38 -16.95 -2.78
C GLU A 215 2.18 -17.78 -3.76
N SER A 216 1.96 -19.09 -3.72
CA SER A 216 2.54 -20.04 -4.66
C SER A 216 1.51 -20.50 -5.69
N CYS A 217 2.03 -21.05 -6.79
CA CYS A 217 1.28 -21.74 -7.83
C CYS A 217 0.51 -22.91 -7.21
N SER A 218 -0.78 -22.72 -6.96
CA SER A 218 -1.60 -23.64 -6.12
C SER A 218 -3.03 -23.83 -6.62
N VAL A 219 -3.49 -22.99 -7.56
CA VAL A 219 -4.79 -23.10 -8.20
C VAL A 219 -4.59 -23.58 -9.63
N ASN A 220 -5.40 -24.53 -10.10
CA ASN A 220 -5.35 -24.96 -11.51
C ASN A 220 -5.62 -23.76 -12.42
N ASP A 221 -4.76 -23.55 -13.41
CA ASP A 221 -4.91 -22.47 -14.38
C ASP A 221 -6.14 -22.75 -15.27
N PRO A 222 -7.17 -21.88 -15.31
CA PRO A 222 -8.31 -22.07 -16.20
C PRO A 222 -7.98 -21.81 -17.68
N THR A 223 -6.77 -21.39 -17.99
CA THR A 223 -6.34 -20.94 -19.32
C THR A 223 -5.31 -21.87 -19.98
N THR A 224 -4.62 -22.70 -19.20
CA THR A 224 -3.59 -23.64 -19.66
C THR A 224 -3.63 -24.93 -18.82
N SER A 225 -2.66 -25.84 -18.98
CA SER A 225 -2.53 -27.06 -18.16
C SER A 225 -1.72 -26.87 -16.87
N GLY A 226 -1.32 -25.64 -16.55
CA GLY A 226 -0.46 -25.34 -15.39
C GLY A 226 -1.22 -24.93 -14.13
N CYS A 227 -0.52 -24.19 -13.25
CA CYS A 227 -1.11 -23.58 -12.07
C CYS A 227 -0.90 -22.07 -12.02
N ILE A 228 -1.72 -21.39 -11.24
CA ILE A 228 -1.62 -19.97 -10.95
C ILE A 228 -1.76 -19.72 -9.44
N THR A 229 -1.38 -18.52 -9.00
CA THR A 229 -1.64 -18.10 -7.62
C THR A 229 -3.12 -17.77 -7.42
N PRO A 230 -3.66 -17.86 -6.19
CA PRO A 230 -5.01 -17.41 -5.87
C PRO A 230 -5.29 -15.95 -6.30
N ARG A 231 -4.30 -15.06 -6.20
CA ARG A 231 -4.40 -13.66 -6.65
C ARG A 231 -4.47 -13.54 -8.16
N THR A 232 -3.67 -14.28 -8.91
CA THR A 232 -3.79 -14.34 -10.38
C THR A 232 -5.16 -14.88 -10.78
N PHE A 233 -5.67 -15.90 -10.10
CA PHE A 233 -7.02 -16.44 -10.36
C PHE A 233 -8.13 -15.40 -10.07
N ASN A 234 -7.98 -14.61 -9.00
CA ASN A 234 -8.87 -13.48 -8.73
C ASN A 234 -8.80 -12.44 -9.85
N ALA A 235 -7.61 -12.03 -10.27
CA ALA A 235 -7.42 -11.08 -11.37
C ALA A 235 -8.04 -11.59 -12.68
N TYR A 236 -7.78 -12.84 -13.06
CA TYR A 236 -8.42 -13.49 -14.21
C TYR A 236 -9.95 -13.41 -14.13
N THR A 237 -10.52 -13.77 -12.98
CA THR A 237 -11.96 -13.77 -12.77
C THR A 237 -12.56 -12.37 -12.91
N GLU A 238 -11.92 -11.34 -12.34
CA GLU A 238 -12.42 -9.97 -12.39
C GLU A 238 -12.24 -9.34 -13.78
N VAL A 239 -11.16 -9.64 -14.51
CA VAL A 239 -10.98 -9.24 -15.91
C VAL A 239 -12.07 -9.85 -16.80
N ARG A 240 -12.37 -11.13 -16.61
CA ARG A 240 -13.47 -11.83 -17.32
C ARG A 240 -14.84 -11.24 -17.01
N LYS A 241 -15.11 -10.92 -15.74
CA LYS A 241 -16.35 -10.25 -15.29
C LYS A 241 -16.50 -8.86 -15.88
N ALA A 242 -15.41 -8.14 -16.08
CA ALA A 242 -15.40 -6.83 -16.73
C ALA A 242 -15.65 -6.89 -18.25
N GLY A 243 -15.80 -8.09 -18.82
CA GLY A 243 -16.16 -8.30 -20.23
C GLY A 243 -14.97 -8.65 -21.14
N PHE A 244 -13.75 -8.69 -20.62
CA PHE A 244 -12.56 -9.07 -21.38
C PHE A 244 -12.45 -10.59 -21.47
N ARG A 245 -12.96 -11.16 -22.56
CA ARG A 245 -13.18 -12.61 -22.71
C ARG A 245 -12.41 -13.27 -23.85
N ARG A 246 -11.53 -12.52 -24.53
CA ARG A 246 -10.63 -13.03 -25.57
C ARG A 246 -9.65 -14.07 -25.00
N PHE A 247 -8.89 -14.72 -25.88
CA PHE A 247 -7.93 -15.75 -25.53
C PHE A 247 -6.92 -15.22 -24.51
N VAL A 248 -6.50 -16.08 -23.59
CA VAL A 248 -5.54 -15.75 -22.54
C VAL A 248 -4.72 -16.97 -22.21
N GLY A 249 -3.45 -16.77 -21.86
CA GLY A 249 -2.59 -17.80 -21.30
C GLY A 249 -1.87 -17.27 -20.06
N CYS A 250 -2.05 -17.94 -18.92
CA CYS A 250 -1.48 -17.50 -17.65
C CYS A 250 -0.23 -18.27 -17.25
N HIS A 251 -0.24 -19.59 -17.34
CA HIS A 251 0.91 -20.41 -16.98
C HIS A 251 1.67 -20.93 -18.20
N ARG A 252 3.00 -20.88 -18.13
CA ARG A 252 3.91 -21.66 -18.97
C ARG A 252 5.16 -22.00 -18.18
N SER A 253 5.67 -23.22 -18.36
CA SER A 253 6.90 -23.68 -17.70
C SER A 253 8.14 -23.04 -18.31
N GLY A 254 9.18 -22.80 -17.49
CA GLY A 254 10.52 -22.40 -17.95
C GLY A 254 10.93 -20.98 -17.56
N GLY A 255 12.22 -20.79 -17.24
CA GLY A 255 12.78 -19.51 -16.79
C GLY A 255 12.36 -19.10 -15.36
N PRO A 256 12.98 -18.06 -14.77
CA PRO A 256 12.68 -17.57 -13.42
C PRO A 256 11.52 -16.55 -13.36
N PHE A 257 10.72 -16.47 -14.42
CA PHE A 257 9.77 -15.38 -14.68
C PHE A 257 8.40 -15.58 -14.00
N GLU A 258 7.49 -14.65 -14.23
CA GLU A 258 6.19 -14.61 -13.56
C GLU A 258 5.21 -15.68 -14.05
N HIS A 259 5.28 -16.09 -15.33
CA HIS A 259 4.44 -17.16 -15.86
C HIS A 259 4.66 -18.52 -15.17
N PRO A 260 5.90 -19.04 -15.02
CA PRO A 260 6.14 -20.29 -14.27
C PRO A 260 5.73 -20.22 -12.80
N LYS A 261 5.79 -19.03 -12.20
CA LYS A 261 5.34 -18.80 -10.82
C LYS A 261 3.82 -18.74 -10.71
N GLY A 262 3.09 -18.74 -11.83
CA GLY A 262 1.65 -18.60 -11.83
C GLY A 262 1.18 -17.17 -11.51
N ARG A 263 2.05 -16.17 -11.72
CA ARG A 263 1.85 -14.75 -11.37
C ARG A 263 1.68 -13.85 -12.59
N ALA A 264 1.50 -14.38 -13.80
CA ALA A 264 1.28 -13.59 -15.00
C ALA A 264 0.13 -14.12 -15.87
N CYS A 265 -0.38 -13.26 -16.75
CA CYS A 265 -1.28 -13.63 -17.84
C CYS A 265 -1.08 -12.76 -19.07
N ASP A 266 -1.07 -13.39 -20.23
CA ASP A 266 -1.04 -12.75 -21.55
C ASP A 266 -2.44 -12.78 -22.14
N TRP A 267 -3.07 -11.61 -22.19
CA TRP A 267 -4.42 -11.44 -22.72
C TRP A 267 -4.36 -11.07 -24.19
N SER A 268 -4.71 -12.02 -25.05
CA SER A 268 -4.73 -11.84 -26.48
C SER A 268 -5.75 -10.79 -26.92
N LEU A 269 -5.44 -10.18 -28.07
CA LEU A 269 -6.36 -9.34 -28.82
C LEU A 269 -7.31 -10.15 -29.70
N GLN A 270 -7.24 -11.48 -29.67
CA GLN A 270 -8.04 -12.38 -30.51
C GLN A 270 -8.77 -13.44 -29.69
N ASN A 271 -9.79 -14.06 -30.27
CA ASN A 271 -10.51 -15.16 -29.61
C ASN A 271 -9.70 -16.47 -29.51
N SER A 272 -8.61 -16.59 -30.26
CA SER A 272 -7.66 -17.71 -30.18
C SER A 272 -6.28 -17.26 -30.64
N GLY A 273 -5.23 -17.79 -30.00
CA GLY A 273 -3.83 -17.50 -30.33
C GLY A 273 -3.43 -16.04 -30.10
N PHE A 274 -2.26 -15.66 -30.60
CA PHE A 274 -1.70 -14.31 -30.50
C PHE A 274 -1.37 -13.77 -31.89
N SER A 275 -1.70 -12.50 -32.15
CA SER A 275 -1.31 -11.79 -33.36
C SER A 275 -1.35 -10.30 -33.10
N ASN A 276 -0.45 -9.58 -33.76
CA ASN A 276 -0.33 -8.14 -33.63
C ASN A 276 -1.64 -7.44 -33.99
N ALA A 277 -1.95 -6.39 -33.24
CA ALA A 277 -3.13 -5.58 -33.48
C ALA A 277 -3.14 -5.03 -34.91
N SER A 278 -4.11 -5.47 -35.71
CA SER A 278 -4.23 -5.13 -37.14
C SER A 278 -5.40 -4.20 -37.45
N ASN A 279 -6.26 -3.94 -36.48
CA ASN A 279 -7.45 -3.10 -36.63
C ASN A 279 -7.78 -2.33 -35.33
N ASP A 280 -8.75 -1.42 -35.43
CA ASP A 280 -9.16 -0.53 -34.33
C ASP A 280 -9.82 -1.30 -33.18
N ASP A 281 -10.57 -2.36 -33.46
CA ASP A 281 -11.18 -3.20 -32.43
C ASP A 281 -10.10 -3.85 -31.53
N MET A 282 -9.05 -4.42 -32.12
CA MET A 282 -7.93 -5.00 -31.37
C MET A 282 -7.20 -3.94 -30.54
N ARG A 283 -6.95 -2.76 -31.13
CA ARG A 283 -6.32 -1.63 -30.42
C ARG A 283 -7.16 -1.15 -29.25
N LEU A 284 -8.45 -0.94 -29.47
CA LEU A 284 -9.40 -0.48 -28.47
C LEU A 284 -9.57 -1.52 -27.36
N TYR A 285 -9.65 -2.81 -27.71
CA TYR A 285 -9.72 -3.89 -26.74
C TYR A 285 -8.49 -3.91 -25.82
N GLY A 286 -7.29 -3.89 -26.41
CA GLY A 286 -6.03 -3.86 -25.66
C GLY A 286 -5.95 -2.64 -24.75
N ASN A 287 -6.22 -1.44 -25.28
CA ASN A 287 -6.23 -0.21 -24.50
C ASN A 287 -7.24 -0.22 -23.34
N ASN A 288 -8.46 -0.71 -23.57
CA ASN A 288 -9.49 -0.80 -22.53
C ASN A 288 -9.11 -1.81 -21.44
N LEU A 289 -8.54 -2.94 -21.83
CA LEU A 289 -8.05 -3.95 -20.89
C LEU A 289 -6.90 -3.39 -20.04
N THR A 290 -5.91 -2.77 -20.69
CA THR A 290 -4.81 -2.10 -20.00
C THR A 290 -5.34 -1.04 -19.03
N ALA A 291 -6.30 -0.21 -19.43
CA ALA A 291 -6.91 0.80 -18.56
C ALA A 291 -7.64 0.18 -17.36
N PHE A 292 -8.34 -0.95 -17.55
CA PHE A 292 -8.97 -1.70 -16.46
C PHE A 292 -7.94 -2.19 -15.45
N LEU A 293 -6.85 -2.82 -15.93
CA LEU A 293 -5.79 -3.37 -15.09
C LEU A 293 -5.07 -2.26 -14.30
N VAL A 294 -4.71 -1.16 -14.96
CA VAL A 294 -4.06 -0.01 -14.33
C VAL A 294 -4.97 0.63 -13.27
N ARG A 295 -6.25 0.85 -13.58
CA ARG A 295 -7.23 1.42 -12.63
C ARG A 295 -7.44 0.52 -11.40
N ASN A 296 -7.42 -0.79 -11.60
CA ASN A 296 -7.66 -1.77 -10.55
C ASN A 296 -6.38 -2.37 -9.95
N ALA A 297 -5.21 -1.82 -10.25
CA ALA A 297 -3.92 -2.40 -9.90
C ALA A 297 -3.77 -2.72 -8.41
N ASP A 298 -4.20 -1.79 -7.53
CA ASP A 298 -4.15 -1.99 -6.08
C ASP A 298 -5.22 -2.98 -5.56
N ARG A 299 -6.30 -3.21 -6.31
CA ARG A 299 -7.31 -4.21 -5.94
C ARG A 299 -6.89 -5.61 -6.37
N LEU A 300 -6.22 -5.72 -7.51
CA LEU A 300 -5.79 -6.98 -8.10
C LEU A 300 -4.37 -7.40 -7.66
N GLY A 301 -3.58 -6.49 -7.08
CA GLY A 301 -2.19 -6.72 -6.72
C GLY A 301 -1.27 -6.81 -7.94
N ILE A 302 -1.52 -5.95 -8.93
CA ILE A 302 -0.70 -5.85 -10.14
C ILE A 302 0.70 -5.37 -9.77
N LEU A 303 1.70 -6.11 -10.24
CA LEU A 303 3.10 -5.76 -10.19
C LEU A 303 3.49 -4.85 -11.36
N TYR A 304 3.13 -5.24 -12.58
CA TYR A 304 3.27 -4.42 -13.79
C TYR A 304 2.31 -4.87 -14.90
N VAL A 305 2.12 -4.00 -15.90
CA VAL A 305 1.36 -4.28 -17.13
C VAL A 305 2.22 -3.91 -18.33
N ILE A 306 2.31 -4.75 -19.35
CA ILE A 306 3.00 -4.44 -20.61
C ILE A 306 1.97 -4.43 -21.73
N TRP A 307 1.99 -3.37 -22.54
CA TRP A 307 1.14 -3.25 -23.71
C TRP A 307 1.82 -2.35 -24.74
N TYR A 308 1.89 -2.82 -25.98
CA TYR A 308 2.30 -2.03 -27.14
C TYR A 308 3.65 -1.32 -26.97
N ARG A 309 4.69 -2.10 -26.61
CA ARG A 309 6.04 -1.62 -26.28
C ARG A 309 6.10 -0.60 -25.13
N GLN A 310 5.14 -0.65 -24.21
CA GLN A 310 5.19 0.11 -22.97
C GLN A 310 5.02 -0.81 -21.78
N ILE A 311 5.67 -0.48 -20.67
CA ILE A 311 5.52 -1.16 -19.39
C ILE A 311 5.08 -0.16 -18.31
N TRP A 312 4.06 -0.52 -17.53
CA TRP A 312 3.53 0.28 -16.43
C TRP A 312 3.80 -0.38 -15.09
N PHE A 313 4.22 0.41 -14.11
CA PHE A 313 4.34 0.00 -12.72
C PHE A 313 3.44 0.87 -11.82
N PRO A 314 2.79 0.31 -10.77
CA PRO A 314 2.01 1.11 -9.82
C PRO A 314 2.78 2.27 -9.21
N ALA A 315 4.07 2.05 -8.94
CA ALA A 315 4.92 3.03 -8.26
C ALA A 315 5.58 4.05 -9.20
N THR A 316 5.81 3.72 -10.48
CA THR A 316 6.62 4.57 -11.39
C THR A 316 5.95 4.93 -12.71
N GLY A 317 4.72 4.45 -12.93
CA GLY A 317 3.99 4.72 -14.16
C GLY A 317 4.58 4.02 -15.38
N TRP A 318 4.29 4.57 -16.56
CA TRP A 318 4.65 4.02 -17.86
C TRP A 318 6.10 4.33 -18.27
N LYS A 319 6.74 3.37 -18.92
CA LYS A 319 8.06 3.48 -19.52
C LYS A 319 8.07 2.77 -20.87
N SER A 320 8.98 3.20 -21.74
CA SER A 320 9.25 2.44 -22.97
C SER A 320 9.78 1.05 -22.62
N TYR A 321 9.19 0.05 -23.25
CA TYR A 321 9.59 -1.35 -23.12
C TYR A 321 10.39 -1.75 -24.35
N ASN A 322 11.63 -2.17 -24.11
CA ASN A 322 12.57 -2.63 -25.13
C ASN A 322 12.97 -4.08 -24.93
N GLY A 323 12.11 -4.86 -24.26
CA GLY A 323 12.32 -6.29 -24.15
C GLY A 323 12.14 -7.01 -25.49
N PRO A 324 12.48 -8.31 -25.53
CA PRO A 324 12.55 -9.08 -26.77
C PRO A 324 11.20 -9.16 -27.49
N GLN A 325 10.10 -9.34 -26.75
CA GLN A 325 8.75 -9.31 -27.31
C GLN A 325 8.13 -7.93 -27.29
N ASP A 326 7.58 -7.46 -28.41
CA ASP A 326 7.09 -6.09 -28.51
C ASP A 326 5.68 -5.86 -27.94
N HIS A 327 5.02 -6.93 -27.46
CA HIS A 327 3.70 -6.92 -26.81
C HIS A 327 2.63 -6.16 -27.62
N LYS A 328 2.68 -6.27 -28.95
CA LYS A 328 1.67 -5.69 -29.84
C LYS A 328 0.51 -6.65 -30.13
N ASP A 329 0.61 -7.88 -29.67
CA ASP A 329 -0.31 -8.99 -29.88
C ASP A 329 -1.10 -9.40 -28.63
N HIS A 330 -0.72 -8.89 -27.46
CA HIS A 330 -1.39 -9.15 -26.18
C HIS A 330 -1.10 -8.05 -25.14
N VAL A 331 -1.98 -7.94 -24.15
CA VAL A 331 -1.73 -7.21 -22.90
C VAL A 331 -1.18 -8.19 -21.88
N HIS A 332 0.07 -8.01 -21.47
CA HIS A 332 0.67 -8.80 -20.40
C HIS A 332 0.40 -8.15 -19.04
N MET A 333 0.05 -8.96 -18.05
CA MET A 333 0.00 -8.53 -16.65
C MET A 333 0.83 -9.44 -15.77
N SER A 334 1.50 -8.87 -14.78
CA SER A 334 2.17 -9.59 -13.71
C SER A 334 1.62 -9.16 -12.35
N ILE A 335 1.65 -10.09 -11.39
CA ILE A 335 1.04 -10.00 -10.06
C ILE A 335 2.15 -10.10 -9.00
N ILE A 336 1.97 -9.38 -7.88
CA ILE A 336 2.91 -9.35 -6.74
C ILE A 336 3.13 -10.75 -6.13
#